data_AF-A0A3D3GS77-F1
#
_entry.id   AF-A0A3D3GS77-F1
#
_cell.length_a   1.000
_cell.length_b   1.000
_cell.length_c   1.000
_cell.angle_alpha   90.00
_cell.angle_beta   90.00
_cell.angle_gamma   90.00
#
_symmetry.space_group_name_H-M   'P 1'
#
loop_
_entity.id
_entity.type
_entity.pdbx_description
1 polymer ?
#
loop_
_entity_poly.entity_id
_entity_poly.type
_entity_poly.pdbx_seq_one_letter_code
_entity_poly.pdbx_strand_id
1 'polypeptide(L)' 'MTAKEHKNLEHLVEQKILEFFGDPDSGLKFKRSFVSAMRKRMNKKQTLVPNSVVVKKYGVR' A
#
# COMPACT_ATOMS: atom_id res chain seq x y z
N MET A 1 22.54 18.32 3.22
CA MET A 1 21.74 17.49 2.30
C MET A 1 20.29 17.91 2.41
N THR A 2 19.56 17.93 1.30
CA THR A 2 18.12 18.27 1.27
C THR A 2 17.27 17.03 1.62
N ALA A 3 16.02 17.23 2.07
CA ALA A 3 15.11 16.11 2.37
C ALA A 3 14.89 15.16 1.16
N LYS A 4 14.99 15.72 -0.05
CA LYS A 4 14.94 14.96 -1.31
C LYS A 4 16.15 14.04 -1.49
N GLU A 5 17.34 14.50 -1.13
CA GLU A 5 18.57 13.69 -1.20
C GLU A 5 18.53 12.52 -0.20
N HIS A 6 18.00 12.75 1.00
CA HIS A 6 17.79 11.67 1.98
C HIS A 6 16.85 10.58 1.46
N LYS A 7 15.70 10.97 0.93
CA LYS A 7 14.73 10.02 0.37
C LYS A 7 15.30 9.20 -0.79
N ASN A 8 16.10 9.85 -1.64
CA ASN A 8 16.78 9.16 -2.74
C ASN A 8 17.82 8.15 -2.23
N LEU A 9 18.57 8.50 -1.18
CA LEU A 9 19.55 7.61 -0.58
C LEU A 9 18.88 6.41 0.10
N GLU A 10 17.81 6.63 0.86
CA GLU A 10 17.01 5.56 1.48
C GLU A 10 16.47 4.59 0.43
N HIS A 11 15.95 5.12 -0.68
CA HIS A 11 15.45 4.30 -1.77
C HIS A 11 16.56 3.46 -2.41
N LEU A 12 17.74 4.05 -2.64
CA LEU A 12 18.89 3.32 -3.18
C LEU A 12 19.37 2.20 -2.23
N VAL A 13 19.35 2.45 -0.93
CA VAL A 13 19.68 1.44 0.09
C VAL A 13 18.67 0.30 0.08
N GLU A 14 17.37 0.62 0.07
CA GLU A 14 16.29 -0.36 0.02
C GLU A 14 16.39 -1.26 -1.22
N GLN A 15 16.60 -0.66 -2.41
CA GLN A 15 16.79 -1.42 -3.65
C GLN A 15 17.98 -2.36 -3.56
N LYS A 16 19.12 -1.90 -2.99
CA LYS A 16 20.30 -2.75 -2.83
C LYS A 16 20.08 -3.90 -1.85
N ILE A 17 19.32 -3.68 -0.79
CA ILE A 17 18.93 -4.74 0.16
C ILE A 17 18.06 -5.78 -0.56
N LEU A 18 17.05 -5.35 -1.32
CA LEU A 18 16.16 -6.25 -2.08
C LEU A 18 16.90 -7.02 -3.17
N GLU A 19 17.86 -6.40 -3.86
CA GLU A 19 18.70 -7.08 -4.85
C GLU A 19 19.54 -8.20 -4.21
N PHE A 20 20.05 -7.97 -2.99
CA PHE A 20 20.99 -8.89 -2.34
C PHE A 20 20.29 -10.02 -1.58
N PHE A 21 19.20 -9.71 -0.88
CA PHE A 21 18.47 -10.65 -0.02
C PHE A 21 17.17 -11.17 -0.66
N GLY A 22 16.76 -10.61 -1.78
CA GLY A 22 15.46 -10.86 -2.40
C GLY A 22 14.34 -10.10 -1.70
N ASP A 23 13.14 -10.21 -2.26
CA ASP A 23 11.93 -9.69 -1.64
C ASP A 23 11.62 -10.52 -0.39
N PRO A 24 11.62 -9.94 0.83
CA PRO A 24 11.32 -10.67 2.06
C PRO A 24 9.89 -11.22 2.08
N ASP A 25 8.99 -10.64 1.28
CA ASP A 25 7.62 -11.10 1.11
C ASP A 25 7.50 -12.18 0.02
N SER A 26 8.59 -12.51 -0.68
CA SER A 26 8.58 -13.58 -1.67
C SER A 26 8.21 -14.92 -1.03
N GLY A 27 7.14 -15.53 -1.54
CA GLY A 27 6.59 -16.78 -0.99
C GLY A 27 5.46 -16.59 0.02
N LEU A 28 5.17 -15.36 0.46
CA LEU A 28 3.95 -15.08 1.21
C LEU A 28 2.73 -15.26 0.30
N LYS A 29 1.95 -16.30 0.58
CA LYS A 29 0.68 -16.55 -0.10
C LYS A 29 -0.45 -15.92 0.70
N PHE A 30 -1.30 -15.16 0.04
CA PHE A 30 -2.55 -14.72 0.64
C PHE A 30 -3.40 -15.92 1.07
N LYS A 31 -4.03 -15.81 2.24
CA LYS A 31 -5.04 -16.77 2.67
C LYS A 31 -6.14 -16.84 1.61
N ARG A 32 -6.60 -18.06 1.27
CA ARG A 32 -7.66 -18.24 0.26
C ARG A 32 -8.93 -17.45 0.59
N SER A 33 -9.26 -17.31 1.88
CA SER A 33 -10.38 -16.50 2.36
C SER A 33 -10.24 -15.03 2.02
N PHE A 34 -9.03 -14.47 2.17
CA PHE A 34 -8.72 -13.09 1.81
C PHE A 34 -8.86 -12.85 0.31
N VAL A 35 -8.28 -13.73 -0.51
CA VAL A 35 -8.39 -13.66 -1.98
C VAL A 35 -9.85 -13.72 -2.44
N SER A 36 -10.64 -14.62 -1.85
CA SER A 36 -12.06 -14.75 -2.17
C SER A 36 -12.86 -13.48 -1.81
N ALA A 37 -12.62 -12.93 -0.61
CA ALA A 37 -13.26 -11.67 -0.18
C ALA A 37 -12.87 -10.49 -1.08
N MET A 38 -11.60 -10.40 -1.48
CA MET A 38 -11.09 -9.37 -2.38
C MET A 38 -11.78 -9.47 -3.75
N ARG A 39 -11.81 -10.65 -4.37
CA ARG A 39 -12.48 -10.88 -5.66
C ARG A 39 -13.97 -10.50 -5.60
N LYS A 40 -14.65 -10.89 -4.52
CA LYS A 40 -16.06 -10.53 -4.29
C LYS A 40 -16.27 -9.01 -4.21
N ARG A 41 -15.32 -8.25 -3.65
CA ARG A 41 -15.38 -6.78 -3.60
C ARG A 41 -15.10 -6.15 -4.96
N MET A 42 -14.10 -6.65 -5.69
CA MET A 42 -13.73 -6.13 -7.01
C MET A 42 -14.86 -6.30 -8.04
N ASN A 43 -15.58 -7.41 -7.96
CA ASN A 43 -16.73 -7.67 -8.85
C ASN A 43 -17.98 -6.83 -8.52
N LYS A 44 -17.99 -6.09 -7.39
CA LYS A 44 -19.07 -5.17 -7.05
C LYS A 44 -18.73 -3.77 -7.55
N LYS A 45 -19.71 -3.08 -8.14
CA LYS A 45 -19.61 -1.65 -8.44
C LYS A 45 -19.32 -0.91 -7.14
N GLN A 46 -18.15 -0.27 -7.06
CA GLN A 46 -17.78 0.47 -5.86
C GLN A 46 -18.67 1.69 -5.70
N THR A 47 -19.26 1.84 -4.52
CA THR A 47 -19.94 3.07 -4.13
C THR A 47 -18.87 4.07 -3.70
N LEU A 48 -18.71 5.13 -4.47
CA LEU A 48 -17.86 6.24 -4.07
C LEU A 48 -18.59 7.06 -3.00
N VAL A 49 -17.83 7.56 -2.03
CA VAL A 49 -18.33 8.49 -1.02
C VAL A 49 -17.79 9.88 -1.36
N PRO A 50 -18.64 10.92 -1.39
CA PRO A 50 -18.16 12.28 -1.62
C PRO A 50 -17.10 12.69 -0.59
N ASN A 51 -16.06 13.39 -1.04
CA ASN A 51 -14.96 13.83 -0.17
C ASN A 51 -15.47 14.66 1.03
N SER A 52 -16.50 15.49 0.84
CA SER A 52 -17.14 16.27 1.91
C SER A 52 -17.67 15.41 3.06
N VAL A 53 -18.23 14.22 2.76
CA VAL A 53 -18.73 13.27 3.77
C VAL A 53 -17.56 12.66 4.54
N VAL A 54 -16.45 12.36 3.86
CA VAL A 54 -15.24 11.83 4.48
C VAL A 54 -14.60 12.86 5.41
N VAL A 55 -14.44 14.10 4.97
CA VAL A 55 -13.89 15.21 5.78
C VAL A 55 -14.76 15.49 7.01
N LYS A 56 -16.09 15.48 6.87
CA LYS A 56 -16.99 15.65 8.01
C LYS A 56 -16.84 14.55 9.06
N LYS A 57 -16.57 13.32 8.63
CA LYS A 57 -16.54 12.14 9.51
C LYS A 57 -15.17 11.88 10.14
N TYR A 58 -14.10 12.13 9.40
CA TYR A 58 -12.73 11.76 9.77
C TYR A 58 -11.76 12.94 9.78
N GLY A 59 -12.21 14.15 9.42
CA GLY A 59 -11.43 15.36 9.59
C GLY A 59 -11.15 15.57 11.07
N VAL A 60 -9.98 15.14 11.52
CA VAL A 60 -9.42 15.48 12.82
C VAL A 60 -9.25 17.00 12.81
N ARG A 61 -9.98 17.68 13.69
CA ARG A 61 -9.76 19.10 13.99
C ARG A 61 -8.45 19.29 14.71
#